data_AF-A0A9D7KVH7-F1
#
_entry.id   AF-A0A9D7KVH7-F1
#
_cell.length_a   1.000
_cell.length_b   1.000
_cell.length_c   1.000
_cell.angle_alpha   90.00
_cell.angle_beta   90.00
_cell.angle_gamma   90.00
#
_symmetry.space_group_name_H-M   'P 1'
#
loop_
_entity.id
_entity.type
_entity.pdbx_description
1 polymer ?
#
loop_
_entity_poly.entity_id
_entity_poly.type
_entity_poly.pdbx_seq_one_letter_code
_entity_poly.pdbx_strand_id
1 'polypeptide(L)'
;MKILLNIKASHHYPFGMLTPGRNWSAGNEYRFGFSGMEQDNELHGNGNSYDFNFRIYDSRVGRFLSTDPLEKEFAWNSTYAYAMNRVIDGVDLEGSEYVDGDESRVSIVDGIIKLKLENMTGPIEMWYIK
;
A
#
# COMPACT_ATOMS: atom_id res chain seq x y z
N MET A 1 24.17 -12.24 20.55
CA MET A 1 23.32 -11.19 19.95
C MET A 1 21.94 -11.79 19.72
N LYS A 2 20.96 -11.45 20.57
CA LYS A 2 19.59 -11.97 20.46
C LYS A 2 18.87 -11.10 19.44
N ILE A 3 18.66 -11.61 18.23
CA ILE A 3 17.84 -10.89 17.23
C ILE A 3 16.42 -10.89 17.80
N LEU A 4 15.95 -9.71 18.22
CA LEU A 4 14.55 -9.51 18.59
C LEU A 4 13.76 -9.48 17.29
N LEU A 5 13.09 -10.59 16.97
CA LEU A 5 12.11 -10.62 15.90
C LEU A 5 10.84 -9.93 16.41
N ASN A 6 10.49 -8.79 15.83
CA ASN A 6 9.19 -8.17 16.06
C ASN A 6 8.14 -9.00 15.32
N ILE A 7 7.15 -9.52 16.04
CA ILE A 7 6.07 -10.32 15.49
C ILE A 7 4.77 -9.54 15.67
N LYS A 8 4.12 -9.15 14.57
CA LYS A 8 2.80 -8.53 14.57
C LYS A 8 1.83 -9.46 13.84
N ALA A 9 0.71 -9.74 14.46
CA ALA A 9 -0.43 -10.41 13.85
C ALA A 9 -1.64 -9.48 13.97
N SER A 10 -2.23 -9.10 12.84
CA SER A 10 -3.33 -8.13 12.82
C SER A 10 -4.37 -8.56 11.81
N HIS A 11 -5.63 -8.55 12.23
CA HIS A 11 -6.76 -8.84 11.38
C HIS A 11 -7.39 -7.52 10.96
N HIS A 12 -7.56 -7.33 9.65
CA HIS A 12 -8.14 -6.11 9.09
C HIS A 12 -9.51 -6.43 8.50
N TYR A 13 -10.43 -5.46 8.56
CA TYR A 13 -11.59 -5.41 7.69
C TYR A 13 -11.15 -5.22 6.23
N PRO A 14 -12.02 -5.43 5.23
CA PRO A 14 -11.65 -5.31 3.82
C PRO A 14 -10.89 -4.02 3.52
N PHE A 15 -11.39 -2.86 3.97
CA PHE A 15 -10.76 -1.55 3.75
C PHE A 15 -9.56 -1.24 4.68
N GLY A 16 -9.01 -2.22 5.37
CA GLY A 16 -7.78 -2.04 6.15
C GLY A 16 -7.96 -1.55 7.58
N MET A 17 -9.20 -1.31 8.05
CA MET A 17 -9.43 -0.97 9.45
C MET A 17 -9.10 -2.18 10.33
N LEU A 18 -8.35 -1.96 11.42
CA LEU A 18 -8.05 -3.03 12.38
C LEU A 18 -9.32 -3.54 13.04
N THR A 19 -9.50 -4.87 13.06
CA THR A 19 -10.62 -5.50 13.79
C THR A 19 -10.37 -5.39 15.30
N PRO A 20 -11.31 -4.82 16.08
CA PRO A 20 -11.14 -4.69 17.52
C PRO A 20 -10.86 -6.03 18.20
N GLY A 21 -9.85 -6.06 19.07
CA GLY A 21 -9.52 -7.24 19.87
C GLY A 21 -8.83 -8.40 19.12
N ARG A 22 -8.48 -8.26 17.84
CA ARG A 22 -7.80 -9.32 17.05
C ARG A 22 -6.43 -8.88 16.52
N ASN A 23 -5.71 -8.11 17.33
CA ASN A 23 -4.37 -7.62 17.02
C ASN A 23 -3.43 -8.03 18.16
N TRP A 24 -2.30 -8.62 17.80
CA TRP A 24 -1.25 -9.06 18.71
C TRP A 24 0.10 -8.55 18.22
N SER A 25 0.93 -8.06 19.14
CA SER A 25 2.29 -7.65 18.84
C SER A 25 3.23 -8.14 19.94
N ALA A 26 4.36 -8.73 19.54
CA ALA A 26 5.46 -9.10 20.42
C ALA A 26 6.74 -8.41 19.94
N GLY A 27 7.39 -7.65 20.84
CA GLY A 27 8.58 -6.85 20.53
C GLY A 27 8.29 -5.34 20.51
N ASN A 28 9.16 -4.58 19.83
CA ASN A 28 8.97 -3.15 19.62
C ASN A 28 7.83 -2.88 18.62
N GLU A 29 7.35 -1.63 18.64
CA GLU A 29 6.30 -1.15 17.75
C GLU A 29 6.67 -1.40 16.27
N TYR A 30 5.77 -2.05 15.55
CA TYR A 30 5.96 -2.39 14.13
C TYR A 30 5.15 -1.43 13.27
N ARG A 31 5.87 -0.70 12.42
CA ARG A 31 5.41 0.49 11.69
C ARG A 31 4.53 0.19 10.48
N PHE A 32 4.58 -1.01 9.91
CA PHE A 32 3.79 -1.36 8.73
C PHE A 32 2.46 -2.02 9.10
N GLY A 33 1.47 -1.90 8.22
CA GLY A 33 0.14 -2.49 8.41
C GLY A 33 -0.54 -2.90 7.11
N PHE A 34 -1.67 -2.27 6.79
CA PHE A 34 -2.51 -2.65 5.66
C PHE A 34 -1.77 -2.47 4.33
N SER A 35 -1.91 -3.45 3.43
CA SER A 35 -1.24 -3.47 2.12
C SER A 35 0.28 -3.25 2.15
N GLY A 36 0.93 -3.49 3.30
CA GLY A 36 2.38 -3.26 3.47
C GLY A 36 2.77 -1.80 3.68
N MET A 37 1.80 -0.88 3.76
CA MET A 37 2.04 0.55 3.90
C MET A 37 2.36 0.94 5.34
N GLU A 38 3.09 2.06 5.50
CA GLU A 38 3.43 2.61 6.81
C GLU A 38 2.18 3.16 7.49
N GLN A 39 2.03 2.84 8.77
CA GLN A 39 0.89 3.19 9.60
C GLN A 39 1.22 4.50 10.33
N ASP A 40 0.49 5.56 10.01
CA ASP A 40 0.56 6.85 10.70
C ASP A 40 -0.47 6.83 11.85
N ASN A 41 0.02 6.83 13.09
CA ASN A 41 -0.82 6.73 14.27
C ASN A 41 -1.17 8.11 14.86
N GLU A 42 -0.50 9.17 14.38
CA GLU A 42 -0.63 10.54 14.84
C GLU A 42 -1.92 11.20 14.35
N LEU A 43 -2.37 10.84 13.14
CA LEU A 43 -3.55 11.46 12.52
C LEU A 43 -4.88 10.99 13.10
N HIS A 44 -5.09 9.67 13.19
CA HIS A 44 -6.39 9.09 13.54
C HIS A 44 -6.30 7.98 14.60
N GLY A 45 -5.20 7.95 15.36
CA GLY A 45 -4.92 6.89 16.31
C GLY A 45 -4.50 5.59 15.63
N ASN A 46 -4.34 4.53 16.43
CA ASN A 46 -3.63 3.34 15.99
C ASN A 46 -4.34 2.58 14.85
N GLY A 47 -3.71 2.56 13.68
CA GLY A 47 -4.14 1.78 12.50
C GLY A 47 -5.34 2.25 11.75
N ASN A 48 -5.57 3.56 11.78
CA ASN A 48 -6.63 4.19 11.01
C ASN A 48 -6.10 4.98 9.80
N SER A 49 -4.83 5.39 9.81
CA SER A 49 -4.20 6.08 8.68
C SER A 49 -3.03 5.28 8.13
N TYR A 50 -2.90 5.28 6.82
CA TYR A 50 -1.78 4.68 6.10
C TYR A 50 -1.21 5.66 5.09
N ASP A 51 0.12 5.75 5.05
CA ASP A 51 0.84 6.55 4.07
C ASP A 51 1.07 5.72 2.80
N PHE A 52 0.41 6.12 1.70
CA PHE A 52 0.61 5.55 0.38
C PHE A 52 1.57 6.41 -0.46
N ASN A 53 2.46 7.20 0.15
CA ASN A 53 3.40 8.13 -0.48
C ASN A 53 2.72 9.34 -1.16
N PHE A 54 1.88 9.12 -2.17
CA PHE A 54 1.21 10.21 -2.88
C PHE A 54 -0.05 10.71 -2.17
N ARG A 55 -0.67 9.86 -1.35
CA ARG A 55 -1.90 10.16 -0.62
C ARG A 55 -1.91 9.49 0.74
N ILE A 56 -2.63 10.12 1.68
CA ILE A 56 -2.92 9.53 2.99
C ILE A 56 -4.27 8.83 2.92
N TYR A 57 -4.32 7.57 3.34
CA TYR A 57 -5.51 6.72 3.32
C TYR A 57 -6.13 6.59 4.71
N ASP A 58 -7.43 6.85 4.84
CA ASP A 58 -8.22 6.56 6.05
C ASP A 58 -8.94 5.23 5.90
N SER A 59 -8.52 4.24 6.68
CA SER A 59 -9.03 2.87 6.62
C SER A 59 -10.43 2.70 7.21
N ARG A 60 -10.88 3.64 8.05
CA ARG A 60 -12.22 3.62 8.67
C ARG A 60 -13.30 3.94 7.66
N VAL A 61 -13.01 4.89 6.77
CA VAL A 61 -13.91 5.32 5.69
C VAL A 61 -13.62 4.55 4.40
N GLY A 62 -12.39 4.02 4.26
CA GLY A 62 -11.94 3.35 3.04
C GLY A 62 -11.69 4.32 1.90
N ARG A 63 -11.18 5.52 2.21
CA ARG A 63 -11.01 6.63 1.27
C ARG A 63 -9.69 7.36 1.49
N PHE A 64 -9.17 7.95 0.43
CA PHE A 64 -8.04 8.87 0.54
C PHE A 64 -8.50 10.23 1.07
N LEU A 65 -7.61 10.93 1.79
CA LEU A 65 -7.86 12.26 2.34
C LEU A 65 -7.65 13.38 1.31
N SER A 66 -7.00 13.07 0.19
CA SER A 66 -6.73 13.98 -0.93
C SER A 66 -7.26 13.41 -2.24
N THR A 67 -7.52 14.31 -3.19
CA THR A 67 -7.90 13.96 -4.57
C THR A 67 -6.77 13.23 -5.29
N ASP A 68 -7.13 12.23 -6.07
CA ASP A 68 -6.22 11.50 -6.96
C ASP A 68 -5.52 12.47 -7.94
N PRO A 69 -4.17 12.50 -8.00
CA PRO A 69 -3.45 13.27 -9.01
C PRO A 69 -3.84 12.90 -10.46
N LEU A 70 -4.32 11.67 -10.67
CA LEU A 70 -4.71 11.11 -11.96
C LEU A 70 -6.23 11.13 -12.18
N GLU A 71 -6.97 11.94 -11.41
CA GLU A 71 -8.43 12.05 -11.51
C GLU A 71 -8.94 12.28 -12.95
N LYS A 72 -8.13 12.96 -13.79
CA LYS A 72 -8.48 13.26 -15.19
C LYS A 72 -8.51 12.02 -16.08
N GLU A 73 -7.71 11.02 -15.77
CA GLU A 73 -7.61 9.77 -16.54
C GLU A 73 -8.72 8.79 -16.14
N PHE A 74 -9.20 8.90 -14.90
CA PHE A 74 -10.24 8.04 -14.34
C PHE A 74 -11.53 8.79 -14.02
N ALA A 75 -12.07 9.52 -15.00
CA ALA A 75 -13.29 10.34 -14.83
C ALA A 75 -14.53 9.56 -14.35
N TRP A 76 -14.56 8.23 -14.55
CA TRP A 76 -15.64 7.35 -14.08
C TRP A 76 -15.43 6.80 -12.66
N ASN A 77 -14.25 7.01 -12.06
CA ASN A 77 -13.94 6.58 -10.70
C ASN A 77 -14.02 7.78 -9.74
N SER A 78 -14.30 7.52 -8.46
CA SER A 78 -14.23 8.59 -7.46
C SER A 78 -12.78 8.98 -7.21
N THR A 79 -12.53 10.30 -7.17
CA THR A 79 -11.20 10.88 -6.91
C THR A 79 -10.62 10.55 -5.54
N TYR A 80 -11.43 9.97 -4.64
CA TYR A 80 -11.04 9.51 -3.31
C TYR A 80 -11.12 7.98 -3.14
N ALA A 81 -11.45 7.23 -4.18
CA ALA A 81 -11.61 5.78 -4.09
C ALA A 81 -10.25 5.08 -3.94
N TYR A 82 -10.20 4.11 -3.04
CA TYR A 82 -9.09 3.17 -2.92
C TYR A 82 -9.32 1.97 -3.84
N ALA A 83 -8.32 1.63 -4.67
CA ALA A 83 -8.35 0.45 -5.54
C ALA A 83 -9.66 0.27 -6.34
N MET A 84 -10.28 1.36 -6.83
CA MET A 84 -11.59 1.35 -7.52
C MET A 84 -12.73 0.66 -6.70
N ASN A 85 -12.68 0.69 -5.37
CA ASN A 85 -13.54 -0.07 -4.45
C ASN A 85 -13.44 -1.61 -4.59
N ARG A 86 -12.40 -2.12 -5.26
CA ARG A 86 -12.10 -3.54 -5.39
C ARG A 86 -10.99 -3.93 -4.42
N VAL A 87 -11.30 -3.97 -3.14
CA VAL A 87 -10.25 -4.08 -2.10
C VAL A 87 -9.75 -5.52 -1.86
N ILE A 88 -10.49 -6.51 -2.34
CA ILE A 88 -10.11 -7.92 -2.19
C ILE A 88 -9.07 -8.32 -3.24
N ASP A 89 -9.18 -7.78 -4.45
CA ASP A 89 -8.43 -8.18 -5.63
C ASP A 89 -7.72 -7.02 -6.34
N GLY A 90 -8.01 -5.78 -5.98
CA GLY A 90 -7.29 -4.59 -6.38
C GLY A 90 -6.28 -4.17 -5.31
N VAL A 91 -5.07 -3.90 -5.76
CA VAL A 91 -4.00 -3.32 -4.95
C VAL A 91 -3.70 -1.96 -5.53
N ASP A 92 -3.82 -0.92 -4.71
CA ASP A 92 -3.43 0.45 -5.07
C ASP A 92 -1.93 0.59 -4.79
N LEU A 93 -1.10 0.43 -5.83
CA LEU A 93 0.34 0.58 -5.72
C LEU A 93 0.62 2.09 -5.62
N GLU A 94 1.05 2.55 -4.45
CA GLU A 94 1.44 3.94 -4.19
C GLU A 94 0.30 4.97 -4.14
N GLY A 95 -0.98 4.57 -4.13
CA GLY A 95 -2.05 5.58 -4.11
C GLY A 95 -2.05 6.48 -5.35
N SER A 96 -1.36 6.07 -6.41
CA SER A 96 -1.33 6.67 -7.73
C SER A 96 -0.96 5.51 -8.65
N GLU A 97 -1.98 4.90 -9.26
CA GLU A 97 -1.92 4.35 -10.62
C GLU A 97 -1.89 2.82 -10.86
N TYR A 98 -2.42 2.52 -12.04
CA TYR A 98 -2.34 1.27 -12.78
C TYR A 98 -0.94 1.15 -13.40
N VAL A 99 -0.16 0.16 -12.96
CA VAL A 99 1.08 -0.21 -13.65
C VAL A 99 0.70 -1.15 -14.80
N ASP A 100 0.89 -0.72 -16.05
CA ASP A 100 0.70 -1.62 -17.19
C ASP A 100 1.66 -2.81 -17.06
N GLY A 101 1.20 -4.01 -17.41
CA GLY A 101 2.07 -5.20 -17.45
C GLY A 101 3.30 -4.97 -18.34
N ASP A 102 3.19 -4.10 -19.34
CA ASP A 102 4.30 -3.66 -20.17
C ASP A 102 5.28 -2.70 -19.49
N GLU A 103 4.93 -2.05 -18.38
CA GLU A 103 5.85 -1.22 -17.60
C GLU A 103 6.47 -1.98 -16.41
N SER A 104 5.91 -3.16 -16.09
CA SER A 104 6.46 -4.02 -15.04
C SER A 104 7.92 -4.41 -15.32
N ARG A 105 8.80 -4.19 -14.34
CA ARG A 105 10.21 -4.63 -14.41
C ARG A 105 10.34 -6.14 -14.31
N VAL A 106 9.35 -6.76 -13.66
CA VAL A 106 9.25 -8.20 -13.43
C VAL A 106 7.81 -8.62 -13.68
N SER A 107 7.61 -9.60 -14.57
CA SER A 107 6.32 -10.25 -14.80
C SER A 107 6.41 -11.75 -14.53
N ILE A 108 5.32 -12.35 -14.06
CA ILE A 108 5.22 -13.80 -13.90
C ILE A 108 4.20 -14.29 -14.92
N VAL A 109 4.65 -15.04 -15.91
CA VAL A 109 3.80 -15.62 -16.96
C VAL A 109 4.04 -17.11 -16.99
N ASP A 110 2.98 -17.89 -16.77
CA ASP A 110 3.02 -19.37 -16.75
C ASP A 110 4.06 -19.95 -15.77
N GLY A 111 4.23 -19.31 -14.62
CA GLY A 111 5.19 -19.73 -13.58
C GLY A 111 6.64 -19.39 -13.90
N ILE A 112 6.91 -18.69 -15.00
CA ILE A 112 8.24 -18.20 -15.38
C ILE A 112 8.34 -16.72 -15.01
N ILE A 113 9.40 -16.38 -14.26
CA ILE A 113 9.77 -14.99 -13.99
C ILE A 113 10.43 -14.42 -15.25
N LYS A 114 9.81 -13.42 -15.86
CA LYS A 114 10.33 -12.66 -17.00
C LYS A 114 10.78 -11.29 -16.51
N LEU A 115 12.03 -10.93 -16.79
CA LEU A 115 12.58 -9.60 -16.52
C LEU A 115 12.49 -8.76 -17.79
N LYS A 116 11.87 -7.59 -17.70
CA LYS A 116 11.75 -6.67 -18.82
C LYS A 116 12.97 -5.73 -18.82
N LEU A 117 14.04 -6.13 -19.52
CA LEU A 117 15.34 -5.46 -19.51
C LEU A 117 15.30 -4.01 -20.03
N GLU A 118 14.38 -3.71 -20.94
CA GLU A 118 14.13 -2.36 -21.45
C GLU A 118 13.57 -1.39 -20.40
N ASN A 119 12.90 -1.91 -19.36
CA ASN A 119 12.41 -1.14 -18.22
C ASN A 119 13.42 -1.10 -17.06
N MET A 120 14.63 -1.64 -17.27
CA MET A 120 15.72 -1.62 -16.28
C MET A 120 16.77 -0.54 -16.55
N THR A 121 16.69 0.13 -17.70
CA THR A 121 17.69 1.12 -18.17
C THR A 121 17.31 2.56 -17.85
N GLY A 122 16.10 2.82 -17.36
CA GLY A 122 15.76 4.09 -16.70
C GLY A 122 16.65 4.30 -15.46
N PRO A 123 16.95 5.55 -15.06
CA PRO A 123 17.79 5.81 -13.90
C PRO A 123 17.23 5.02 -12.71
N ILE A 124 18.05 4.11 -12.18
CA ILE A 124 17.80 3.52 -10.88
C ILE A 124 18.07 4.65 -9.91
N GLU A 125 17.08 5.51 -9.69
CA GLU A 125 17.02 6.32 -8.49
C GLU A 125 16.99 5.31 -7.35
N MET A 126 18.18 4.96 -6.86
CA MET A 126 18.37 4.38 -5.55
C MET A 126 17.88 5.47 -4.60
N TRP A 127 16.57 5.53 -4.35
CA TRP A 127 15.99 6.38 -3.33
C TRP A 127 16.47 5.85 -1.98
N TYR A 128 17.68 6.29 -1.62
CA TYR A 128 18.27 6.07 -0.33
C TYR A 128 17.37 6.80 0.66
N ILE A 129 16.67 6.03 1.49
CA ILE A 129 16.07 6.54 2.71
C ILE A 129 17.24 7.12 3.53
N LYS A 130 17.27 8.45 3.68
CA LYS A 130 18.15 9.12 4.64
C LYS A 130 17.61 8.93 6.05
#